data_AF-A0A2U1KIX1-F1
#
_entry.id   AF-A0A2U1KIX1-F1
#
_cell.length_a   1.000
_cell.length_b   1.000
_cell.length_c   1.000
_cell.angle_alpha   90.00
_cell.angle_beta   90.00
_cell.angle_gamma   90.00
#
_symmetry.space_group_name_H-M   'P 1'
#
loop_
_entity.id
_entity.type
_entity.pdbx_description
1 polymer ?
#
loop_
_entity_poly.entity_id
_entity_poly.type
_entity_poly.pdbx_seq_one_letter_code
_entity_poly.pdbx_strand_id
1 'polypeptide(L)'
;MLDSQFITDVIKFISGCMACLSAMVQLELPHVNILSKMDLVTRKRDIEDYLNPDPEILLSELNQRMGPQFQKLNKALIEVVDQQSMVSFVPLDLRKESR
;
A
#
# COMPACT_ATOMS: atom_id res chain seq x y z
N MET A 1 0.84 6.54 -9.69
CA MET A 1 1.21 5.17 -10.12
C MET A 1 2.43 4.73 -9.33
N LEU A 2 2.40 3.52 -8.76
CA LEU A 2 3.55 2.94 -8.06
C LEU A 2 4.05 1.70 -8.81
N ASP A 3 5.33 1.39 -8.65
CA ASP A 3 5.94 0.15 -9.14
C ASP A 3 5.69 -0.98 -8.14
N SER A 4 5.29 -2.16 -8.61
CA SER A 4 5.03 -3.31 -7.75
C SER A 4 6.25 -3.74 -6.91
N GLN A 5 7.48 -3.51 -7.40
CA GLN A 5 8.70 -3.79 -6.63
C GLN A 5 8.88 -2.86 -5.43
N PHE A 6 8.17 -1.73 -5.40
CA PHE A 6 8.20 -0.79 -4.28
C PHE A 6 7.38 -1.29 -3.09
N ILE A 7 6.31 -2.07 -3.30
CA ILE A 7 5.45 -2.60 -2.24
C ILE A 7 5.94 -4.00 -1.85
N THR A 8 7.06 -4.04 -1.13
CA THR A 8 7.70 -5.29 -0.65
C THR A 8 7.68 -5.44 0.86
N ASP A 9 7.25 -4.41 1.58
CA ASP A 9 7.08 -4.43 3.03
C ASP A 9 6.06 -3.37 3.49
N VAL A 10 5.57 -3.53 4.72
CA VAL A 10 4.58 -2.65 5.35
C VAL A 10 5.01 -1.18 5.38
N ILE A 11 6.31 -0.89 5.57
CA ILE A 11 6.80 0.49 5.65
C ILE A 11 6.69 1.16 4.28
N LYS A 12 7.12 0.49 3.21
CA LYS A 12 7.02 1.01 1.85
C LYS A 12 5.58 1.07 1.37
N PHE A 13 4.74 0.10 1.77
CA PHE A 13 3.30 0.13 1.49
C PHE A 13 2.67 1.42 2.04
N ILE A 14 2.85 1.69 3.35
CA ILE A 14 2.29 2.87 4.01
C ILE A 14 2.86 4.15 3.39
N SER A 15 4.16 4.20 3.09
CA SER A 15 4.77 5.32 2.38
C SER A 15 4.10 5.59 1.02
N GLY A 16 3.83 4.52 0.26
CA GLY A 16 3.08 4.59 -1.00
C GLY A 16 1.67 5.15 -0.82
N CYS A 17 0.93 4.67 0.18
CA CYS A 17 -0.40 5.17 0.52
C CYS A 17 -0.37 6.67 0.87
N MET A 18 0.59 7.11 1.68
CA MET A 18 0.74 8.52 2.06
C MET A 18 1.11 9.40 0.87
N ALA A 19 1.98 8.93 -0.03
CA ALA A 19 2.34 9.65 -1.25
C ALA A 19 1.13 9.84 -2.17
N CYS A 20 0.33 8.78 -2.36
CA CYS A 20 -0.91 8.84 -3.12
C CYS A 20 -1.91 9.81 -2.48
N LEU A 21 -2.09 9.72 -1.16
CA LEU A 21 -2.98 10.62 -0.42
C LEU A 21 -2.53 12.09 -0.53
N SER A 22 -1.23 12.35 -0.38
CA SER A 22 -0.67 13.70 -0.56
C SER A 22 -0.97 14.25 -1.97
N ALA A 23 -0.86 13.41 -3.00
CA ALA A 23 -1.18 13.80 -4.36
C ALA A 23 -2.70 14.04 -4.55
N MET A 24 -3.56 13.23 -3.93
CA MET A 24 -5.03 13.44 -3.96
C MET A 24 -5.41 14.78 -3.34
N VAL A 25 -4.82 15.11 -2.19
CA VAL A 25 -5.06 16.37 -1.50
C VAL A 25 -4.56 17.55 -2.33
N GLN A 26 -3.37 17.44 -2.92
CA GLN A 26 -2.78 18.53 -3.71
C GLN A 26 -3.53 18.79 -5.03
N LEU A 27 -4.11 17.76 -5.63
CA LEU A 27 -4.85 17.88 -6.90
C LEU A 27 -6.35 18.06 -6.71
N GLU A 28 -6.86 17.97 -5.48
CA GLU A 28 -8.29 18.01 -5.13
C GLU A 28 -9.15 17.04 -5.96
N LEU A 29 -8.56 15.93 -6.41
CA LEU A 29 -9.19 14.95 -7.29
C LEU A 29 -8.99 13.53 -6.78
N PRO A 30 -10.07 12.72 -6.66
CA PRO A 30 -9.92 11.30 -6.39
C PRO A 30 -9.29 10.62 -7.62
N HIS A 31 -8.23 9.83 -7.41
CA HIS A 31 -7.58 9.08 -8.48
C HIS A 31 -7.42 7.61 -8.11
N VAL A 32 -7.45 6.74 -9.12
CA VAL A 32 -7.22 5.31 -8.93
C VAL A 32 -5.74 5.04 -8.80
N ASN A 33 -5.36 4.28 -7.77
CA ASN A 33 -3.99 3.86 -7.54
C ASN A 33 -3.68 2.60 -8.36
N ILE A 34 -2.70 2.68 -9.25
CA ILE A 34 -2.28 1.54 -10.10
C ILE A 34 -0.91 1.04 -9.66
N LEU A 35 -0.81 -0.28 -9.45
CA LEU A 35 0.46 -0.99 -9.32
C LEU A 35 0.91 -1.47 -10.70
N SER A 36 1.98 -0.87 -11.19
CA SER A 36 2.57 -1.23 -12.48
C SER A 36 3.66 -2.30 -12.32
N LYS A 37 3.99 -2.96 -13.44
CA LYS A 37 5.04 -3.99 -13.53
C LYS A 37 4.80 -5.24 -12.68
N MET A 38 3.54 -5.62 -12.47
CA MET A 38 3.19 -6.82 -11.69
C MET A 38 3.79 -8.12 -12.27
N ASP A 39 4.23 -8.10 -13.53
CA ASP A 39 4.98 -9.18 -14.17
C ASP A 39 6.38 -9.42 -13.54
N LEU A 40 6.98 -8.39 -12.94
CA LEU A 40 8.29 -8.49 -12.28
C LEU A 40 8.22 -9.05 -10.85
N VAL A 41 7.01 -9.27 -10.33
CA VAL A 41 6.78 -9.78 -8.98
C VAL A 41 7.03 -11.29 -8.97
N THR A 42 8.08 -11.70 -8.27
CA THR A 42 8.46 -13.12 -8.12
C THR A 42 7.57 -13.87 -7.12
N ARG A 43 7.08 -13.19 -6.08
CA ARG A 43 6.17 -13.75 -5.06
C ARG A 43 4.89 -12.94 -4.99
N LYS A 44 3.87 -13.36 -5.75
CA LYS A 44 2.57 -12.67 -5.79
C LYS A 44 1.87 -12.60 -4.43
N ARG A 45 2.06 -13.61 -3.57
CA ARG A 45 1.51 -13.66 -2.20
C ARG A 45 1.95 -12.46 -1.36
N ASP A 46 3.20 -12.01 -1.51
CA ASP A 46 3.72 -10.87 -0.75
C ASP A 46 2.99 -9.57 -1.08
N ILE A 47 2.35 -9.46 -2.25
CA ILE A 47 1.59 -8.28 -2.67
C ILE A 47 0.10 -8.46 -2.39
N GLU A 48 -0.41 -9.69 -2.43
CA GLU A 48 -1.82 -10.00 -2.13
C GLU A 48 -2.24 -9.50 -0.74
N ASP A 49 -1.36 -9.64 0.25
CA ASP A 49 -1.58 -9.15 1.62
C ASP A 49 -1.70 -7.61 1.70
N TYR A 50 -1.15 -6.88 0.72
CA TYR A 50 -1.25 -5.41 0.60
C TYR A 50 -2.36 -4.94 -0.37
N LEU A 51 -2.94 -5.85 -1.16
CA LEU A 51 -4.10 -5.54 -2.01
C LEU A 51 -5.39 -5.49 -1.19
N ASN A 52 -5.50 -6.37 -0.19
CA ASN A 52 -6.58 -6.39 0.80
C ASN A 52 -5.99 -6.40 2.22
N PRO A 53 -5.43 -5.27 2.67
CA PRO A 53 -4.76 -5.22 3.96
C PRO A 53 -5.76 -5.26 5.13
N ASP A 54 -5.44 -6.06 6.14
CA ASP A 54 -6.09 -6.01 7.44
C ASP A 54 -5.37 -4.97 8.34
N PRO A 55 -6.06 -3.93 8.85
CA PRO A 55 -5.45 -2.89 9.69
C PRO A 55 -4.73 -3.43 10.93
N GLU A 56 -5.25 -4.49 11.57
CA GLU A 56 -4.63 -5.07 12.76
C GLU A 56 -3.32 -5.78 12.41
N ILE A 57 -3.29 -6.48 11.28
CA ILE A 57 -2.09 -7.17 10.77
C ILE A 57 -1.03 -6.14 10.39
N LEU A 58 -1.40 -5.09 9.65
CA LEU A 58 -0.48 -4.02 9.27
C LEU A 58 0.10 -3.30 10.49
N LEU A 59 -0.73 -3.01 11.50
CA LEU A 59 -0.28 -2.36 12.73
C LEU A 59 0.71 -3.25 13.50
N SER A 60 0.44 -4.55 13.58
CA SER A 60 1.34 -5.52 14.22
C SER A 60 2.68 -5.58 13.50
N GLU A 61 2.69 -5.70 12.17
CA GLU A 61 3.93 -5.75 11.40
C GLU A 61 4.72 -4.44 11.50
N LEU A 62 4.04 -3.29 11.43
CA LEU A 62 4.67 -1.99 11.56
C LEU A 62 5.29 -1.78 12.95
N ASN A 63 4.63 -2.24 14.01
CA ASN A 63 5.15 -2.21 15.37
C ASN A 63 6.33 -3.16 15.58
N GLN A 64 6.42 -4.27 14.84
CA GLN A 64 7.58 -5.17 14.88
C GLN A 64 8.80 -4.57 14.17
N ARG A 65 8.58 -3.78 13.11
CA ARG A 65 9.66 -3.17 12.33
C ARG A 65 10.14 -1.82 12.84
N MET A 66 9.32 -1.10 13.61
CA MET A 66 9.63 0.22 14.15
C MET A 66 9.86 0.17 15.67
N GLY A 67 10.64 1.11 16.19
CA GLY A 67 10.89 1.20 17.63
C GLY A 67 9.59 1.43 18.44
N PRO A 68 9.52 0.93 19.68
CA PRO A 68 8.30 1.00 20.51
C PRO A 68 7.82 2.43 20.79
N GLN A 69 8.70 3.42 20.69
CA GLN A 69 8.35 4.84 20.81
C GLN A 69 7.39 5.33 19.71
N PHE A 70 7.30 4.63 18.58
CA PHE A 70 6.46 5.02 17.44
C PHE A 70 5.07 4.39 17.45
N GLN A 71 4.69 3.61 18.46
CA GLN A 71 3.38 2.92 18.50
C GLN A 71 2.18 3.86 18.29
N LYS A 72 2.23 5.07 18.86
CA LYS A 72 1.17 6.08 18.66
C LYS A 72 1.12 6.57 17.21
N LEU A 73 2.28 6.80 16.60
CA LEU A 73 2.39 7.20 15.20
C LEU A 73 1.91 6.08 14.27
N ASN A 74 2.33 4.85 14.54
CA ASN A 74 1.94 3.65 13.79
C ASN A 74 0.43 3.49 13.76
N LYS A 75 -0.22 3.62 14.92
CA LYS A 75 -1.68 3.57 15.01
C LYS A 75 -2.35 4.66 14.15
N ALA A 76 -1.89 5.90 14.26
CA ALA A 76 -2.44 7.00 13.47
C ALA A 76 -2.24 6.80 11.96
N LEU A 77 -1.09 6.28 11.53
CA LEU A 77 -0.84 5.97 10.12
C LEU A 77 -1.80 4.91 9.60
N ILE A 78 -2.02 3.84 10.35
CA ILE A 78 -2.95 2.76 9.97
C ILE A 78 -4.40 3.26 9.94
N GLU A 79 -4.82 4.06 10.92
CA GLU A 79 -6.17 4.67 10.94
C GLU A 79 -6.41 5.54 9.71
N VAL A 80 -5.42 6.33 9.26
CA VAL A 80 -5.54 7.15 8.06
C VAL A 80 -5.65 6.30 6.80
N VAL A 81 -4.86 5.23 6.70
CA VAL A 81 -4.92 4.29 5.56
C VAL A 81 -6.28 3.60 5.48
N ASP A 82 -6.83 3.18 6.63
CA ASP A 82 -8.13 2.50 6.75
C ASP A 82 -9.30 3.43 6.40
N GLN A 83 -9.34 4.61 7.02
CA GLN A 83 -10.42 5.61 6.82
C GLN A 83 -10.54 6.09 5.38
N GLN A 84 -9.43 6.12 4.64
CA GLN A 84 -9.48 6.60 3.27
C GLN A 84 -10.14 5.59 2.33
N SER A 85 -10.19 4.28 2.61
CA SER A 85 -10.74 3.24 1.72
C SER A 85 -10.29 3.35 0.22
N MET A 86 -9.29 4.19 -0.10
CA MET A 86 -9.00 4.74 -1.43
C MET A 86 -7.63 4.32 -1.97
N VAL A 87 -6.97 3.35 -1.32
CA VAL A 87 -5.69 2.84 -1.82
C VAL A 87 -5.76 1.35 -2.13
N SER A 88 -6.93 0.88 -2.58
CA SER A 88 -6.97 -0.35 -3.36
C SER A 88 -6.13 -0.10 -4.62
N PHE A 89 -4.95 -0.68 -4.63
CA PHE A 89 -4.12 -0.65 -5.80
C PHE A 89 -4.69 -1.64 -6.81
N VAL A 90 -4.98 -1.17 -8.01
CA VAL A 90 -5.34 -2.06 -9.11
C VAL A 90 -4.04 -2.63 -9.69
N PRO A 91 -3.82 -3.96 -9.64
CA PRO A 91 -2.63 -4.56 -10.21
C PRO A 91 -2.74 -4.58 -11.74
N LEU A 92 -1.79 -3.96 -12.42
CA LEU A 92 -1.64 -4.03 -13.87
C LEU A 92 -0.64 -5.15 -14.22
N ASP A 93 -1.17 -6.33 -14.54
CA ASP A 93 -0.39 -7.51 -14.96
C ASP A 93 -0.57 -7.75 -16.46
N LEU A 94 0.46 -7.41 -17.26
CA LEU A 94 0.47 -7.58 -18.71
C LEU A 94 0.43 -9.06 -19.14
N ARG A 95 0.70 -10.01 -18.24
CA ARG A 95 0.57 -11.45 -18.53
C ARG A 95 -0.88 -11.94 -18.52
N LYS A 96 -1.82 -11.13 -18.00
CA LYS A 96 -3.24 -11.46 -17.93
C LYS A 96 -4.01 -11.13 -19.22
N GLU A 97 -3.41 -10.41 -20.16
CA GLU A 97 -4.03 -9.91 -21.41
C GLU A 97 -3.99 -10.95 -22.56
N SER A 98 -3.82 -12.24 -22.24
CA SER A 98 -3.82 -13.33 -23.22
C SER A 98 -4.94 -14.33 -22.98
N ARG A 99 -6.18 -13.84 -22.88
CA ARG A 99 -7.39 -14.66 -23.04
C ARG A 99 -8.59 -13.87 -23.52
#